data_AF-A0A397EB71-F1
#
_entry.id   AF-A0A397EB71-F1
#
_cell.length_a   1.000
_cell.length_b   1.000
_cell.length_c   1.000
_cell.angle_alpha   90.00
_cell.angle_beta   90.00
_cell.angle_gamma   90.00
#
_symmetry.space_group_name_H-M   'P 1'
#
loop_
_entity.id
_entity.type
_entity.pdbx_description
1 polymer ?
#
loop_
_entity_poly.entity_id
_entity_poly.type
_entity_poly.pdbx_seq_one_letter_code
_entity_poly.pdbx_strand_id
1 'polypeptide(L)'
;NDDLTQKVFWLGNLVVGGLTSFVAVTVVADQVENQSFQFPGVKRPEYMVGVVAFLIGYIVNNLFMSVMGGAVTTIFVLWAEDPLGWSLTQPKHYAALHNAWLRIYPDEYNHGQGGSPPSELGSKPHAMPA
;
A
#
# COMPACT_ATOMS: atom_id res chain seq x y z
N ASN A 1 -16.39 5.71 -1.45
CA ASN A 1 -14.94 5.45 -1.39
C ASN A 1 -14.63 4.41 -0.31
N ASP A 2 -15.11 4.59 0.91
CA ASP A 2 -14.89 3.65 2.04
C ASP A 2 -15.37 2.20 1.78
N ASP A 3 -16.47 2.05 1.05
CA ASP A 3 -17.04 0.74 0.72
C ASP A 3 -16.15 -0.07 -0.24
N LEU A 4 -15.34 0.60 -1.08
CA LEU A 4 -14.39 -0.08 -1.97
C LEU A 4 -13.16 -0.56 -1.19
N THR A 5 -12.63 0.30 -0.32
CA THR A 5 -11.50 -0.03 0.55
C THR A 5 -11.85 -1.17 1.51
N GLN A 6 -13.04 -1.15 2.10
CA GLN A 6 -13.52 -2.22 2.99
C GLN A 6 -13.69 -3.55 2.24
N LYS A 7 -14.20 -3.53 1.01
CA LYS A 7 -14.30 -4.72 0.14
C LYS A 7 -12.93 -5.27 -0.27
N VAL A 8 -11.99 -4.40 -0.61
CA VAL A 8 -10.61 -4.79 -0.95
C VAL A 8 -9.89 -5.36 0.27
N PHE A 9 -10.08 -4.78 1.46
CA PHE A 9 -9.54 -5.35 2.70
C PHE A 9 -10.15 -6.71 3.01
N TRP A 10 -11.45 -6.87 2.83
CA TRP A 10 -12.11 -8.14 3.06
C TRP A 10 -11.64 -9.22 2.08
N LEU A 11 -11.55 -8.89 0.78
CA LEU A 11 -11.06 -9.81 -0.25
C LEU A 11 -9.58 -10.16 -0.05
N GLY A 12 -8.74 -9.16 0.26
CA GLY A 12 -7.32 -9.37 0.55
C GLY A 12 -7.11 -10.27 1.77
N ASN A 13 -7.87 -10.05 2.85
CA ASN A 13 -7.84 -10.91 4.02
C ASN A 13 -8.32 -12.33 3.71
N LEU A 14 -9.35 -12.50 2.86
CA LEU A 14 -9.86 -13.81 2.45
C LEU A 14 -8.83 -14.59 1.62
N VAL A 15 -8.16 -13.91 0.67
CA VAL A 15 -7.12 -14.51 -0.18
C VAL A 15 -5.90 -14.91 0.63
N VAL A 16 -5.40 -14.02 1.50
CA VAL A 16 -4.23 -14.30 2.35
C VAL A 16 -4.54 -15.38 3.37
N GLY A 17 -5.68 -15.30 4.06
CA GLY A 17 -6.13 -16.35 4.97
C GLY A 17 -6.28 -17.70 4.25
N GLY A 18 -6.85 -17.71 3.05
CA GLY A 18 -7.01 -18.92 2.24
C GLY A 18 -5.67 -19.55 1.82
N LEU A 19 -4.71 -18.74 1.37
CA LEU A 19 -3.35 -19.20 1.04
C LEU A 19 -2.63 -19.76 2.27
N THR A 20 -2.69 -19.06 3.41
CA THR A 20 -2.09 -19.54 4.66
C THR A 20 -2.73 -20.85 5.12
N SER A 21 -4.06 -20.97 5.03
CA SER A 21 -4.78 -22.20 5.35
C SER A 21 -4.40 -23.35 4.41
N PHE A 22 -4.26 -23.08 3.11
CA PHE A 22 -3.89 -24.10 2.13
C PHE A 22 -2.50 -24.67 2.43
N VAL A 23 -1.51 -23.81 2.64
CA VAL A 23 -0.14 -24.22 2.99
C VAL A 23 -0.12 -25.00 4.31
N ALA A 24 -0.84 -24.53 5.33
CA ALA A 24 -0.92 -25.21 6.62
C ALA A 24 -1.53 -26.61 6.51
N VAL A 25 -2.63 -26.76 5.76
CA VAL A 25 -3.26 -28.06 5.52
C VAL A 25 -2.31 -28.99 4.76
N THR A 26 -1.62 -28.51 3.72
CA THR A 26 -0.67 -29.34 2.97
C THR A 26 0.51 -29.83 3.81
N VAL A 27 1.05 -28.97 4.68
CA VAL A 27 2.16 -29.33 5.57
C VAL A 27 1.71 -30.33 6.63
N VAL A 28 0.54 -30.12 7.23
CA VAL A 28 0.00 -31.03 8.24
C VAL A 28 -0.41 -32.37 7.63
N ALA A 29 -0.96 -32.39 6.42
CA ALA A 29 -1.29 -33.63 5.72
C ALA A 29 -0.04 -34.49 5.49
N ASP A 30 1.05 -33.88 5.01
CA ASP A 30 2.33 -34.56 4.81
C ASP A 30 2.94 -35.05 6.14
N GLN A 31 2.81 -34.27 7.23
CA GLN A 31 3.29 -34.66 8.55
C GLN A 31 2.50 -35.83 9.18
N VAL A 32 1.19 -35.87 8.96
CA VAL A 32 0.29 -36.95 9.40
C VAL A 32 0.54 -38.22 8.58
N GLU A 33 0.74 -38.10 7.26
CA GLU A 33 1.08 -39.22 6.38
C GLU A 33 2.43 -39.85 6.75
N ASN A 34 3.44 -39.02 7.04
CA ASN A 34 4.76 -39.47 7.48
C ASN A 34 4.82 -39.94 8.97
N GLN A 35 3.68 -40.06 9.66
CA GLN A 35 3.54 -40.41 11.08
C GLN A 35 4.39 -39.58 12.07
N SER A 36 4.90 -38.43 11.63
CA SER A 36 5.75 -37.56 12.45
C SER A 36 4.97 -36.89 13.59
N PHE A 37 3.64 -36.78 13.45
CA PHE A 37 2.78 -36.17 14.45
C PHE A 37 1.40 -36.85 14.46
N GLN A 38 1.00 -37.42 15.60
CA GLN A 38 -0.34 -37.98 15.80
C GLN A 38 -1.12 -37.11 16.77
N PHE A 39 -2.30 -36.67 16.37
CA PHE A 39 -3.24 -35.97 17.25
C PHE A 39 -4.19 -36.99 17.89
N PRO A 40 -4.00 -37.38 19.17
CA PRO A 40 -4.87 -38.35 19.82
C PRO A 40 -6.30 -37.78 19.94
N GLY A 41 -7.28 -38.54 19.44
CA GLY A 41 -8.71 -38.22 19.58
C GLY A 41 -9.34 -37.40 18.45
N VAL A 42 -8.59 -36.98 17.43
CA VAL A 42 -9.13 -36.17 16.32
C VAL A 42 -9.10 -37.00 15.03
N LYS A 43 -10.28 -37.29 14.45
CA LYS A 43 -10.38 -38.10 13.22
C LYS A 43 -9.73 -37.43 11.99
N ARG A 44 -9.68 -36.09 11.95
CA ARG A 44 -9.03 -35.30 10.88
C ARG A 44 -8.44 -33.98 11.43
N PRO A 45 -7.21 -33.99 11.98
CA PRO A 45 -6.59 -32.82 12.59
C PRO A 45 -6.22 -31.73 11.57
N GLU A 46 -6.00 -32.11 10.31
CA GLU A 46 -5.68 -31.22 9.18
C GLU A 46 -6.66 -30.05 9.02
N TYR A 47 -7.97 -30.28 9.11
CA TYR A 47 -8.99 -29.23 8.97
C TYR A 47 -8.99 -28.28 10.17
N MET A 48 -8.76 -28.80 11.38
CA MET A 48 -8.78 -27.98 12.59
C MET A 48 -7.55 -27.05 12.63
N VAL A 49 -6.38 -27.56 12.25
CA VAL A 49 -5.17 -26.75 12.10
C VAL A 49 -5.33 -25.76 10.94
N GLY A 50 -5.95 -26.17 9.84
CA GLY A 50 -6.27 -25.28 8.73
C GLY A 50 -7.12 -24.09 9.15
N VAL A 51 -8.20 -24.31 9.92
CA VAL A 51 -9.06 -23.22 10.43
C VAL A 51 -8.31 -22.29 11.38
N VAL A 52 -7.48 -22.82 12.28
CA VAL A 52 -6.67 -21.98 13.18
C VAL A 52 -5.64 -21.18 12.40
N ALA A 53 -4.96 -21.80 11.42
CA ALA A 53 -4.01 -21.13 10.55
C ALA A 53 -4.67 -20.05 9.68
N PHE A 54 -5.89 -20.29 9.20
CA PHE A 54 -6.71 -19.29 8.50
C PHE A 54 -6.96 -18.07 9.38
N LEU A 55 -7.40 -18.28 10.63
CA LEU A 55 -7.68 -17.20 11.57
C LEU A 55 -6.43 -16.39 11.92
N ILE A 56 -5.30 -17.07 12.15
CA ILE A 56 -4.01 -16.41 12.40
C ILE A 56 -3.59 -15.59 11.17
N GLY A 57 -3.64 -16.18 9.98
CA GLY A 57 -3.31 -15.50 8.73
C GLY A 57 -4.19 -14.28 8.48
N TYR A 58 -5.49 -14.40 8.75
CA TYR A 58 -6.45 -13.31 8.67
C TYR A 58 -6.08 -12.15 9.61
N ILE A 59 -5.79 -12.44 10.88
CA ILE A 59 -5.44 -11.43 11.88
C ILE A 59 -4.13 -10.73 11.52
N VAL A 60 -3.11 -11.49 11.15
CA VAL A 60 -1.79 -10.95 10.79
C VAL A 60 -1.89 -10.08 9.55
N ASN A 61 -2.63 -10.50 8.53
CA ASN A 61 -2.82 -9.68 7.32
C ASN A 61 -3.56 -8.37 7.63
N ASN A 62 -4.60 -8.43 8.50
CA ASN A 62 -5.32 -7.23 8.91
C ASN A 62 -4.41 -6.25 9.66
N LEU A 63 -3.57 -6.74 10.57
CA LEU A 63 -2.57 -5.92 11.26
C LEU A 63 -1.57 -5.28 10.28
N PHE A 64 -1.04 -6.06 9.34
CA PHE A 64 -0.09 -5.56 8.34
C PHE A 64 -0.70 -4.45 7.47
N MET A 65 -1.94 -4.66 7.03
CA MET A 65 -2.73 -3.70 6.28
C MET A 65 -2.97 -2.39 7.07
N SER A 66 -3.29 -2.49 8.37
CA SER A 66 -3.48 -1.33 9.24
C SER A 66 -2.17 -0.54 9.43
N VAL A 67 -1.05 -1.24 9.65
CA VAL A 67 0.27 -0.62 9.76
C VAL A 67 0.66 0.07 8.45
N MET A 68 0.42 -0.57 7.30
CA MET A 68 0.67 0.06 6.01
C MET A 68 -0.17 1.31 5.79
N GLY A 69 -1.45 1.28 6.16
CA GLY A 69 -2.31 2.47 6.12
C GLY A 69 -1.72 3.63 6.95
N GLY A 70 -1.32 3.36 8.19
CA GLY A 70 -0.71 4.36 9.07
C GLY A 70 0.63 4.90 8.54
N ALA A 71 1.48 4.04 7.99
CA ALA A 71 2.75 4.43 7.40
C ALA A 71 2.55 5.35 6.19
N VAL A 72 1.64 5.00 5.28
CA VAL A 72 1.31 5.80 4.10
C VAL A 72 0.75 7.17 4.51
N THR A 73 -0.19 7.22 5.47
CA THR A 73 -0.70 8.50 5.99
C THR A 73 0.42 9.35 6.60
N THR A 74 1.31 8.76 7.38
CA THR A 74 2.44 9.49 7.98
C THR A 74 3.35 10.08 6.91
N ILE A 75 3.66 9.32 5.87
CA ILE A 75 4.48 9.79 4.74
C ILE A 75 3.80 10.98 4.04
N PHE A 76 2.49 10.92 3.80
CA PHE A 76 1.75 12.04 3.20
C PHE A 76 1.68 13.27 4.10
N VAL A 77 1.56 13.09 5.42
CA VAL A 77 1.59 14.20 6.38
C VAL A 77 2.98 14.86 6.38
N LEU A 78 4.06 14.08 6.45
CA LEU A 78 5.43 14.60 6.39
C LEU A 78 5.70 15.33 5.06
N TRP A 79 5.16 14.82 3.96
CA TRP A 79 5.24 15.47 2.65
C TRP A 79 4.50 16.81 2.62
N ALA A 80 3.36 16.93 3.30
CA ALA A 80 2.57 18.15 3.36
C ALA A 80 3.13 19.18 4.37
N GLU A 81 3.74 18.73 5.47
CA GLU A 81 4.26 19.59 6.54
C GLU A 81 5.64 20.19 6.20
N ASP A 82 6.58 19.39 5.68
CA ASP A 82 7.90 19.88 5.26
C ASP A 82 8.47 19.08 4.06
N PRO A 83 8.03 19.39 2.83
CA PRO A 83 8.53 18.74 1.62
C PRO A 83 10.02 19.02 1.38
N LEU A 84 10.53 20.17 1.84
CA LEU A 84 11.92 20.58 1.68
C LEU A 84 12.84 19.76 2.59
N GLY A 85 12.50 19.62 3.87
CA GLY A 85 13.23 18.77 4.82
C GLY A 85 13.26 17.29 4.40
N TRP A 86 12.18 16.79 3.80
CA TRP A 86 12.16 15.42 3.29
C TRP A 86 13.00 15.24 2.01
N SER A 87 12.98 16.23 1.10
CA SER A 87 13.82 16.21 -0.10
C SER A 87 15.33 16.22 0.21
N LEU A 88 15.72 16.84 1.34
CA LEU A 88 17.11 16.92 1.79
C LEU A 88 17.59 15.63 2.46
N THR A 89 16.72 14.96 3.21
CA THR A 89 17.08 13.75 3.97
C THR A 89 16.94 12.47 3.15
N GLN A 90 15.94 12.37 2.27
CA GLN A 90 15.65 11.20 1.43
C GLN A 90 15.20 11.61 0.01
N PRO A 91 16.11 12.19 -0.81
CA PRO A 91 15.77 12.76 -2.12
C PRO A 91 15.17 11.75 -3.10
N LYS A 92 15.61 10.48 -3.06
CA LYS A 92 15.11 9.42 -3.96
C LYS A 92 13.66 9.05 -3.70
N HIS A 93 13.27 8.96 -2.44
CA HIS A 93 11.90 8.60 -2.04
C HIS A 93 10.93 9.76 -2.30
N TYR A 94 11.39 10.99 -2.03
CA TYR A 94 10.65 12.20 -2.38
C TYR A 94 10.40 12.30 -3.91
N ALA A 95 11.44 12.11 -4.73
CA ALA A 95 11.30 12.18 -6.19
C ALA A 95 10.37 11.08 -6.74
N ALA A 96 10.42 9.87 -6.19
CA ALA A 96 9.52 8.78 -6.58
C ALA A 96 8.05 9.11 -6.26
N LEU A 97 7.77 9.62 -5.06
CA LEU A 97 6.42 10.03 -4.67
C LEU A 97 5.94 11.22 -5.51
N HIS A 98 6.78 12.23 -5.70
CA HIS A 98 6.45 13.43 -6.48
C HIS A 98 6.16 13.10 -7.95
N ASN A 99 6.97 12.24 -8.58
CA ASN A 99 6.73 11.78 -9.95
C ASN A 99 5.46 10.93 -10.06
N ALA A 100 5.16 10.10 -9.06
CA ALA A 100 3.92 9.34 -9.01
C ALA A 100 2.70 10.28 -8.87
N TRP A 101 2.80 11.30 -8.02
CA TRP A 101 1.76 12.31 -7.83
C TRP A 101 1.45 13.07 -9.13
N LEU A 102 2.48 13.58 -9.82
CA LEU A 102 2.33 14.25 -11.11
C LEU A 102 1.71 13.36 -12.20
N ARG A 103 1.95 12.05 -12.14
CA ARG A 103 1.37 11.08 -13.08
C ARG A 103 -0.11 10.79 -12.80
N ILE A 104 -0.53 10.82 -11.54
CA ILE A 104 -1.90 10.48 -11.13
C ILE A 104 -2.80 11.72 -11.18
N TYR A 105 -2.27 12.90 -10.84
CA TYR A 105 -3.00 14.18 -10.81
C TYR A 105 -2.30 15.25 -11.68
N PRO A 106 -2.27 15.08 -13.01
CA PRO A 106 -1.59 16.01 -13.91
C PRO A 106 -2.21 17.41 -13.93
N ASP A 107 -3.52 17.52 -13.67
CA ASP A 107 -4.27 18.78 -13.82
C ASP A 107 -4.28 19.67 -12.55
N GLU A 108 -4.02 19.12 -11.37
CA GLU A 108 -3.99 19.89 -10.12
C GLU A 108 -2.72 20.75 -9.99
N TYR A 109 -1.61 20.27 -10.55
CA TYR A 109 -0.35 21.03 -10.59
C TYR A 109 -0.43 22.25 -11.52
N ASN A 110 -1.24 22.18 -12.58
CA ASN A 110 -1.39 23.26 -13.55
C ASN A 110 -2.42 24.32 -13.14
N HIS A 111 -3.34 24.03 -12.23
CA HIS A 111 -4.37 25.00 -11.79
C HIS A 111 -4.11 25.64 -10.43
N GLY A 112 -3.14 25.14 -9.64
CA GLY A 112 -2.71 25.75 -8.38
C GLY A 112 -1.41 26.54 -8.51
N GLN A 113 -1.44 27.75 -9.09
CA GLN A 113 -0.37 28.78 -9.06
C GLN A 113 1.11 28.37 -9.33
N GLY A 114 1.42 27.16 -9.78
CA GLY A 114 2.76 26.74 -10.22
C GLY A 114 3.02 26.99 -11.71
N GLY A 115 1.98 27.40 -12.45
CA GLY A 115 1.99 27.57 -13.90
C GLY A 115 2.09 29.02 -14.37
N SER A 116 2.86 29.87 -13.71
CA SER A 116 3.36 31.07 -14.40
C SER A 116 4.67 30.69 -15.10
N PRO A 117 4.65 30.36 -16.42
CA PRO A 117 5.90 30.41 -17.19
C PRO A 117 6.51 31.80 -16.99
N PRO A 118 7.85 31.94 -16.99
CA PRO A 118 8.48 33.24 -16.83
C PRO A 118 7.89 34.19 -17.88
N SER A 119 7.14 35.17 -17.40
CA SER A 119 6.59 36.26 -18.18
C SER A 119 7.72 36.87 -18.99
N GLU A 120 7.54 36.84 -20.31
CA GLU A 120 8.01 37.80 -21.29
C GLU A 120 8.93 38.90 -20.74
N LEU A 121 10.22 38.60 -20.59
CA LEU A 121 11.23 39.62 -20.38
C LEU A 121 12.36 39.42 -21.39
N GLY A 122 12.20 40.08 -22.53
CA GLY A 122 13.32 40.36 -23.43
C GLY A 122 13.08 39.98 -24.88
N SER A 123 12.30 40.79 -25.60
CA SER A 123 12.81 41.48 -26.81
C SER A 123 11.66 42.03 -27.67
N LYS A 124 11.35 43.32 -27.49
CA LYS A 124 11.43 44.31 -28.58
C LYS A 124 11.09 45.72 -28.04
N PRO A 125 11.90 46.73 -28.37
CA PRO A 125 11.76 48.08 -27.83
C PRO A 125 10.59 48.83 -28.46
N HIS A 126 10.03 49.72 -27.65
CA HIS A 126 8.98 50.70 -27.97
C HIS A 126 9.24 51.51 -29.26
N ALA A 127 8.20 51.65 -30.08
CA ALA A 127 7.68 52.94 -30.53
C ALA A 127 6.26 52.75 -31.12
N MET A 128 5.29 53.48 -30.56
CA MET A 128 3.93 53.67 -31.10
C MET A 128 3.95 54.81 -32.17
N PRO A 129 2.80 55.43 -32.55
CA PRO A 129 2.08 55.20 -33.80
C PRO A 129 2.07 56.41 -34.76
N ALA A 130 1.81 56.17 -36.04
CA ALA A 130 1.04 56.98 -37.00
C ALA A 130 1.26 56.42 -38.40
#